data_AF-A0A7X4DQW3-F1
#
_entry.id   AF-A0A7X4DQW3-F1
#
_cell.length_a   1.000
_cell.length_b   1.000
_cell.length_c   1.000
_cell.angle_alpha   90.00
_cell.angle_beta   90.00
_cell.angle_gamma   90.00
#
_symmetry.space_group_name_H-M   'P 1'
#
loop_
_entity.id
_entity.type
_entity.pdbx_description
1 polymer ?
#
loop_
_entity_poly.entity_id
_entity_poly.type
_entity_poly.pdbx_seq_one_letter_code
_entity_poly.pdbx_strand_id
1 'polypeptide(L)' 'MQMKLAEAKAKLSQLLAAVDAGEEVIIARDGVPAARIVPMGLQTSWPS' A
#
# COMPACT_ATOMS: atom_id res chain seq x y z
N MET A 1 -4.34 -2.27 -6.46
CA MET A 1 -5.68 -1.84 -5.99
C MET A 1 -5.61 -0.47 -5.30
N GLN A 2 -6.67 0.35 -5.30
CA GLN A 2 -6.75 1.61 -4.52
C GLN A 2 -7.83 1.53 -3.43
N MET A 3 -7.54 2.04 -2.22
CA MET A 3 -8.51 2.09 -1.12
C MET A 3 -8.38 3.33 -0.23
N LYS A 4 -9.41 3.59 0.59
CA LYS A 4 -9.42 4.72 1.54
C LYS A 4 -8.56 4.42 2.77
N LEU A 5 -7.95 5.46 3.34
CA LEU A 5 -7.12 5.37 4.55
C LEU A 5 -7.83 4.69 5.75
N ALA A 6 -9.12 4.98 5.97
CA ALA A 6 -9.86 4.40 7.09
C ALA A 6 -9.98 2.87 6.97
N GLU A 7 -10.24 2.37 5.76
CA GLU A 7 -10.28 0.94 5.48
C GLU A 7 -8.88 0.31 5.57
N ALA A 8 -7.87 1.02 5.08
CA ALA A 8 -6.49 0.56 5.11
C ALA A 8 -5.99 0.30 6.53
N LYS A 9 -6.32 1.19 7.47
CA LYS A 9 -5.97 1.04 8.89
C LYS A 9 -6.63 -0.18 9.54
N ALA A 10 -7.87 -0.49 9.15
CA ALA A 10 -8.60 -1.62 9.70
C ALA A 10 -8.15 -2.97 9.12
N LYS A 11 -7.69 -3.00 7.87
CA LYS A 11 -7.37 -4.23 7.12
C LYS A 11 -5.87 -4.39 6.82
N LEU A 12 -5.00 -3.74 7.58
CA LEU A 12 -3.57 -3.66 7.26
C LEU A 12 -2.94 -5.05 7.06
N SER A 13 -3.25 -6.03 7.91
CA SER A 13 -2.72 -7.40 7.78
C SER A 13 -3.10 -8.08 6.47
N GLN A 14 -4.34 -7.88 5.98
CA GLN A 14 -4.76 -8.42 4.68
C GLN A 14 -4.06 -7.72 3.51
N LEU A 15 -3.85 -6.40 3.63
CA LEU A 15 -3.15 -5.64 2.60
C LEU A 15 -1.69 -6.06 2.49
N LEU A 16 -1.03 -6.34 3.61
CA LEU A 16 0.33 -6.87 3.60
C LEU A 16 0.38 -8.26 2.95
N ALA A 17 -0.60 -9.14 3.23
CA ALA A 17 -0.67 -10.44 2.55
C ALA A 17 -0.87 -10.32 1.03
N ALA A 18 -1.67 -9.36 0.57
CA ALA A 18 -1.83 -9.09 -0.86
C ALA A 18 -0.53 -8.55 -1.48
N VAL A 19 0.17 -7.66 -0.76
CA VAL A 19 1.47 -7.14 -1.18
C VAL A 19 2.52 -8.24 -1.24
N ASP A 20 2.60 -9.12 -0.25
CA ASP A 20 3.51 -10.27 -0.26
C ASP A 20 3.23 -11.23 -1.42
N ALA A 21 1.97 -11.32 -1.88
CA ALA A 21 1.59 -12.06 -3.07
C ALA A 21 1.97 -11.36 -4.40
N GLY A 22 2.53 -10.15 -4.33
CA GLY A 22 3.00 -9.36 -5.47
C GLY A 22 2.05 -8.24 -5.90
N GLU A 23 0.99 -7.94 -5.14
CA GLU A 23 0.09 -6.83 -5.47
C GLU A 23 0.61 -5.47 -5.00
N GLU A 24 0.33 -4.42 -5.76
CA GLU A 24 0.54 -3.05 -5.31
C GLU A 24 -0.75 -2.44 -4.76
N VAL A 25 -0.65 -1.81 -3.59
CA VAL A 25 -1.78 -1.16 -2.92
C VAL A 25 -1.55 0.35 -2.85
N ILE A 26 -2.50 1.13 -3.36
CA ILE A 26 -2.55 2.59 -3.24
C ILE A 26 -3.54 2.96 -2.13
N ILE A 27 -3.09 3.74 -1.17
CA ILE A 27 -3.93 4.29 -0.11
C ILE A 27 -4.23 5.74 -0.46
N ALA A 28 -5.52 6.08 -0.54
CA ALA A 28 -6.00 7.42 -0.76
C ALA A 28 -6.54 8.05 0.53
N ARG A 29 -6.26 9.34 0.71
CA ARG A 29 -6.82 10.19 1.75
C ARG A 29 -7.69 11.24 1.05
N ASP A 30 -8.97 11.31 1.41
CA ASP A 30 -9.94 12.26 0.83
C ASP A 30 -10.01 12.21 -0.69
N GLY A 31 -9.92 11.00 -1.26
CA GLY A 31 -9.96 10.78 -2.71
C GLY A 31 -8.62 10.96 -3.42
N VAL A 32 -7.60 11.47 -2.73
CA VAL A 32 -6.27 11.72 -3.29
C VAL A 32 -5.31 10.60 -2.90
N PRO A 33 -4.58 9.97 -3.83
CA PRO A 33 -3.50 9.02 -3.51
C PRO A 33 -2.48 9.64 -2.57
N ALA A 34 -2.27 9.02 -1.40
CA ALA A 34 -1.42 9.54 -0.33
C ALA A 34 -0.23 8.64 0.00
N ALA A 35 -0.36 7.33 -0.25
CA ALA A 35 0.73 6.36 -0.04
C ALA A 35 0.57 5.17 -0.98
N ARG A 36 1.68 4.45 -1.19
CA ARG A 36 1.70 3.17 -1.88
C ARG A 36 2.42 2.15 -1.01
N ILE A 37 1.84 0.97 -0.87
CA ILE A 37 2.50 -0.19 -0.27
C ILE A 37 2.93 -1.10 -1.42
N VAL A 38 4.23 -1.39 -1.45
CA VAL A 38 4.87 -2.28 -2.43
C VAL A 38 5.73 -3.30 -1.70
N PRO A 39 6.03 -4.46 -2.33
CA PRO A 39 6.98 -5.41 -1.79
C PRO A 39 8.37 -4.77 -1.60
N MET A 40 9.06 -5.14 -0.53
CA MET A 40 10.41 -4.64 -0.24
C MET A 40 11.43 -4.93 -1.35
N GLY A 41 11.21 -5.96 -2.18
CA GLY A 41 12.07 -6.26 -3.34
C GLY A 41 11.84 -5.34 -4.55
N LEU A 42 10.73 -4.59 -4.58
CA LEU A 42 10.37 -3.67 -5.66
C LEU A 42 10.74 -2.21 -5.36
N GLN A 43 11.18 -1.90 -4.13
CA GLN A 43 11.68 -0.57 -3.81
C GLN A 43 13.07 -0.36 -4.42
N THR A 44 13.11 0.26 -5.58
CA THR A 44 14.33 0.46 -6.39
C THR A 44 15.15 1.69 -5.98
N SER A 45 14.66 2.50 -5.05
CA SER A 45 15.41 3.65 -4.54
C SER A 45 14.88 4.06 -3.17
N TRP A 46 15.69 3.81 -2.15
CA TRP A 46 15.61 4.57 -0.90
C TRP A 46 16.70 5.64 -0.98
N PRO A 47 16.39 6.96 -0.90
CA PRO A 47 17.43 7.97 -0.79
C PRO A 47 18.14 7.76 0.56
N SER A 48 19.45 7.50 0.50
CA SER A 48 20.32 7.38 1.67
C SER A 48 20.32 8.64 2.53
#